data_AF-A0A955K5R0-F1
#
_entry.id   AF-A0A955K5R0-F1
#
_cell.length_a   1.000
_cell.length_b   1.000
_cell.length_c   1.000
_cell.angle_alpha   90.00
_cell.angle_beta   90.00
_cell.angle_gamma   90.00
#
_symmetry.space_group_name_H-M   'P 1'
#
loop_
_entity.id
_entity.type
_entity.pdbx_description
1 polymer ?
#
loop_
_entity_poly.entity_id
_entity_poly.type
_entity_poly.pdbx_seq_one_letter_code
_entity_poly.pdbx_strand_id
1 'polypeptide(L)'
;MSNVTLHIPMDKTVRTRLEAKAKGLGFDSAQAYIRVWAKAEVEGRSVDYDIDDWGEPSQAATKRLNKATDEALRGKNTSGPFLTTQDALDHPASL
;
A
#
# COMPACT_ATOMS: atom_id res chain seq x y z
N MET A 1 19.73 18.66 -8.76
CA MET A 1 18.85 18.30 -9.90
C MET A 1 18.18 19.57 -10.37
N SER A 2 18.23 19.89 -11.66
CA SER A 2 17.49 21.03 -12.22
C SER A 2 16.04 20.61 -12.45
N ASN A 3 15.10 21.31 -11.83
CA ASN A 3 13.67 21.07 -12.05
C ASN A 3 13.25 21.66 -13.41
N VAL A 4 12.50 20.88 -14.19
CA VAL A 4 11.94 21.31 -15.48
C VAL A 4 10.42 21.12 -15.43
N THR A 5 9.68 22.06 -16.03
CA THR A 5 8.21 22.07 -16.02
C THR A 5 7.66 21.59 -17.36
N LEU A 6 6.61 20.76 -17.31
CA LEU A 6 5.81 20.35 -18.46
C LEU A 6 4.44 21.06 -18.42
N HIS A 7 4.10 21.80 -19.48
CA HIS A 7 2.78 22.42 -19.64
C HIS A 7 1.90 21.58 -20.57
N ILE A 8 0.75 21.13 -20.07
CA ILE A 8 -0.18 20.28 -20.83
C ILE A 8 -1.55 20.99 -20.87
N PRO A 9 -2.00 21.46 -22.05
CA PRO A 9 -3.37 21.91 -22.23
C PRO A 9 -4.34 20.75 -21.97
N MET A 10 -5.37 20.99 -21.15
CA MET A 10 -6.31 19.97 -20.74
C MET A 10 -7.71 20.56 -20.61
N ASP A 11 -8.71 19.78 -21.02
CA ASP A 11 -10.10 20.12 -20.75
C ASP A 11 -10.37 20.28 -19.25
N LYS A 12 -11.19 21.27 -18.89
CA LYS A 12 -11.48 21.60 -17.48
C LYS A 12 -12.13 20.44 -16.74
N THR A 13 -13.02 19.71 -17.40
CA THR A 13 -13.73 18.56 -16.81
C THR A 13 -12.77 17.41 -16.55
N VAL A 14 -11.89 17.12 -17.53
CA VAL A 14 -10.84 16.11 -17.38
C VAL A 14 -9.91 16.45 -16.21
N ARG A 15 -9.41 17.69 -16.15
CA ARG A 15 -8.55 18.15 -15.05
C ARG A 15 -9.24 18.02 -13.69
N THR A 16 -10.52 18.36 -13.62
CA THR A 16 -11.28 18.32 -12.36
C THR A 16 -11.52 16.88 -11.90
N ARG A 17 -11.85 15.96 -12.81
CA ARG A 17 -12.03 14.53 -12.48
C ARG A 17 -10.70 13.88 -12.10
N LEU A 18 -9.60 14.25 -12.75
CA LEU A 18 -8.26 13.76 -12.40
C LEU A 18 -7.86 14.20 -10.99
N GLU A 19 -8.11 15.47 -10.64
CA GLU A 19 -7.87 16.00 -9.29
C GLU A 19 -8.68 15.24 -8.23
N ALA A 20 -9.96 14.96 -8.50
CA ALA A 20 -10.81 14.18 -7.60
C ALA A 20 -10.29 12.74 -7.41
N LYS A 21 -9.89 12.07 -8.51
CA LYS A 21 -9.28 10.73 -8.45
C LYS A 21 -7.98 10.73 -7.65
N ALA A 22 -7.08 11.69 -7.92
CA ALA A 22 -5.82 11.81 -7.20
C ALA A 22 -6.03 11.95 -5.69
N LYS A 23 -6.97 12.80 -5.27
CA LYS A 23 -7.33 12.94 -3.85
C LYS A 23 -7.94 11.67 -3.26
N GLY A 24 -8.79 10.97 -4.01
CA GLY A 24 -9.34 9.67 -3.60
C GLY A 24 -8.26 8.60 -3.35
N LEU A 25 -7.13 8.69 -4.05
CA LEU A 25 -5.95 7.84 -3.88
C LEU A 25 -4.96 8.38 -2.82
N GLY A 26 -5.29 9.47 -2.11
CA GLY A 26 -4.43 10.05 -1.06
C GLY A 26 -3.35 11.01 -1.53
N PHE A 27 -3.36 11.44 -2.80
CA PHE A 27 -2.42 12.46 -3.29
C PHE A 27 -2.91 13.88 -3.01
N ASP A 28 -1.97 14.80 -2.73
CA ASP A 28 -2.28 16.21 -2.47
C ASP A 28 -2.78 16.98 -3.69
N SER A 29 -2.44 16.52 -4.91
CA SER A 29 -2.86 17.15 -6.16
C SER A 29 -2.76 16.22 -7.38
N ALA A 30 -3.43 16.58 -8.48
CA ALA A 30 -3.26 15.90 -9.77
C ALA A 30 -1.81 15.93 -10.27
N GLN A 31 -1.05 16.98 -9.97
CA GLN A 31 0.36 17.06 -10.36
C GLN A 31 1.23 16.07 -9.59
N ALA A 32 0.98 15.88 -8.29
CA ALA A 32 1.70 14.88 -7.49
C ALA A 32 1.43 13.47 -8.04
N TYR A 33 0.18 13.17 -8.36
CA TYR A 33 -0.23 11.91 -9.00
C TYR A 33 0.53 11.66 -10.32
N ILE A 34 0.53 12.64 -11.24
CA ILE A 34 1.25 12.53 -12.52
C ILE A 34 2.76 12.32 -12.31
N ARG A 35 3.39 13.02 -11.36
CA ARG A 35 4.83 12.86 -11.09
C ARG A 35 5.17 11.44 -10.60
N VAL A 36 4.33 10.85 -9.76
CA VAL A 36 4.54 9.47 -9.28
C VAL A 36 4.38 8.48 -10.40
N TRP A 37 3.31 8.60 -11.20
CA TRP A 37 3.12 7.77 -12.38
C TRP A 37 4.30 7.88 -13.36
N ALA A 38 4.70 9.10 -13.72
CA ALA A 38 5.80 9.34 -14.67
C ALA A 38 7.13 8.76 -14.18
N LYS A 39 7.41 8.86 -12.87
CA LYS A 39 8.61 8.27 -12.28
C LYS A 39 8.56 6.74 -12.31
N ALA A 40 7.41 6.15 -11.98
CA ALA A 40 7.24 4.70 -12.01
C ALA A 40 7.45 4.15 -13.42
N GLU A 41 6.87 4.79 -14.43
CA GLU A 41 7.00 4.40 -15.84
C GLU A 41 8.48 4.40 -16.30
N VAL A 42 9.22 5.48 -16.01
CA VAL A 42 10.63 5.60 -16.40
C VAL A 42 11.53 4.61 -15.65
N GLU A 43 11.14 4.20 -14.44
CA GLU A 43 11.86 3.21 -13.64
C GLU A 43 11.40 1.77 -13.89
N GLY A 44 10.47 1.53 -14.83
CA GLY A 44 9.95 0.20 -15.15
C GLY A 44 9.12 -0.41 -14.01
N ARG A 45 8.51 0.42 -13.16
CA ARG A 45 7.61 0.00 -12.07
C ARG A 45 6.16 0.11 -12.52
N SER A 46 5.36 -0.90 -12.23
CA SER A 46 3.89 -0.82 -12.34
C SER A 46 3.31 -0.22 -11.06
N VAL A 47 2.37 0.72 -11.21
CA VAL A 47 1.58 1.20 -10.06
C VAL A 47 0.16 0.66 -10.20
N ASP A 48 -0.21 -0.21 -9.27
CA ASP A 48 -1.57 -0.68 -9.15
C ASP A 48 -2.34 0.25 -8.20
N TYR A 49 -3.51 0.69 -8.65
CA TYR A 49 -4.42 1.57 -7.92
C TYR A 49 -5.78 0.91 -7.69
N ASP A 50 -5.92 -0.37 -8.00
CA ASP A 50 -7.14 -1.10 -7.73
C ASP A 50 -7.24 -1.39 -6.23
N ILE A 51 -8.11 -0.63 -5.55
CA ILE A 51 -8.31 -0.74 -4.09
C ILE A 51 -9.06 -2.04 -3.75
N ASP A 52 -9.72 -2.67 -4.72
CA ASP A 52 -10.53 -3.86 -4.49
C ASP A 52 -9.77 -5.17 -4.80
N ASP A 53 -8.64 -5.09 -5.51
CA ASP A 53 -7.78 -6.25 -5.81
C ASP A 53 -6.48 -6.21 -5.00
N TRP A 54 -6.60 -6.45 -3.68
CA TRP A 54 -5.43 -6.63 -2.81
C TRP A 54 -4.68 -7.96 -3.07
N GLY A 55 -5.09 -8.70 -4.10
CA GLY A 55 -4.65 -10.05 -4.38
C GLY A 55 -5.21 -11.05 -3.38
N GLU A 56 -5.69 -12.20 -3.87
CA GLU A 56 -5.99 -13.32 -3.00
C GLU A 56 -4.68 -14.01 -2.56
N PRO A 57 -4.50 -14.35 -1.27
CA PRO A 57 -3.36 -15.13 -0.84
C PRO A 57 -3.33 -16.46 -1.59
N SER A 58 -2.15 -16.83 -2.11
CA SER A 58 -1.96 -18.13 -2.77
C SER A 58 -2.45 -19.27 -1.87
N GLN A 59 -2.89 -20.40 -2.46
CA GLN A 59 -3.37 -21.54 -1.67
C GLN A 59 -2.36 -22.01 -0.61
N ALA A 60 -1.06 -21.88 -0.89
CA ALA A 60 0.01 -22.19 0.08
C ALA A 60 0.03 -21.19 1.25
N ALA A 61 -0.13 -19.89 0.97
CA ALA A 61 -0.24 -18.85 1.99
C ALA A 61 -1.52 -19.05 2.83
N THR A 62 -2.67 -19.33 2.21
CA THR A 62 -3.93 -19.60 2.91
C THR A 62 -3.81 -20.81 3.84
N LYS A 63 -3.20 -21.91 3.38
CA LYS A 63 -2.96 -23.10 4.25
C LYS A 63 -2.07 -22.77 5.44
N ARG A 64 -1.00 -21.99 5.23
CA ARG A 64 -0.11 -21.55 6.31
C ARG A 64 -0.84 -20.68 7.33
N LEU A 65 -1.62 -19.72 6.87
CA LEU A 65 -2.38 -18.80 7.72
C LEU A 65 -3.43 -19.57 8.53
N ASN A 66 -4.22 -20.43 7.89
CA ASN A 66 -5.22 -21.26 8.59
C ASN A 66 -4.57 -22.15 9.64
N LYS A 67 -3.42 -22.76 9.33
CA LYS A 67 -2.67 -23.55 10.32
C LYS A 67 -2.21 -22.71 11.50
N ALA A 68 -1.67 -21.51 11.25
CA ALA A 68 -1.24 -20.60 12.31
C ALA A 68 -2.43 -20.15 13.19
N THR A 69 -3.60 -19.92 12.59
CA THR A 69 -4.83 -19.61 13.31
C THR A 69 -5.27 -20.78 14.20
N ASP A 70 -5.28 -22.01 13.68
CA ASP A 70 -5.64 -23.22 14.43
C ASP A 70 -4.67 -23.46 15.61
N GLU A 71 -3.38 -23.22 15.40
CA GLU A 71 -2.36 -23.32 16.45
C GLU A 71 -2.60 -22.25 17.53
N ALA A 72 -2.86 -21.01 17.14
CA ALA A 72 -3.13 -19.91 18.06
C ALA A 72 -4.39 -20.14 18.90
N LEU A 73 -5.48 -20.62 18.29
CA LEU A 73 -6.72 -20.98 19.00
C LEU A 73 -6.50 -22.11 20.03
N ARG A 74 -5.49 -22.96 19.81
CA ARG A 74 -5.08 -24.02 20.74
C ARG A 74 -4.01 -23.57 21.73
N GLY A 75 -3.66 -22.28 21.76
CA GLY A 75 -2.62 -21.72 22.62
C GLY A 75 -1.20 -22.17 22.28
N LYS A 76 -0.96 -22.61 21.03
CA LYS A 76 0.37 -22.98 20.53
C LYS A 76 0.93 -21.85 19.68
N ASN A 77 2.24 -21.62 19.79
CA ASN A 77 2.95 -20.58 19.02
C ASN A 77 2.34 -19.17 19.19
N THR A 78 1.68 -18.91 20.33
CA THR A 78 1.14 -17.60 20.69
C THR A 78 2.17 -16.84 21.50
N SER A 79 2.40 -15.58 21.16
CA SER A 79 2.99 -14.63 22.10
C SER A 79 2.01 -14.40 23.26
N GLY A 80 2.54 -14.13 24.46
CA GLY A 80 1.71 -13.68 25.57
C GLY A 80 1.00 -12.35 25.26
N PRO A 81 0.02 -11.92 26.06
CA PRO A 81 -0.58 -10.60 25.90
C PRO A 81 0.49 -9.52 26.09
N PHE A 82 0.54 -8.57 25.15
CA PHE A 82 1.35 -7.38 25.28
C PHE A 82 0.61 -6.34 26.11
N LEU A 83 1.25 -5.81 27.15
CA LEU A 83 0.65 -4.82 28.04
C LEU A 83 0.94 -3.39 27.57
N THR A 84 2.02 -3.21 26.82
CA THR A 84 2.36 -1.92 26.19
C THR A 84 2.73 -2.08 24.72
N THR A 85 2.67 -0.97 23.97
CA THR A 85 3.12 -0.91 22.58
C THR A 85 4.60 -1.23 22.43
N GLN A 86 5.43 -0.87 23.42
CA GLN A 86 6.86 -1.15 23.42
C GLN A 86 7.12 -2.65 23.59
N ASP A 87 6.37 -3.31 24.48
CA ASP A 87 6.46 -4.76 24.70
C ASP A 87 6.21 -5.55 23.39
N ALA A 88 5.25 -5.08 22.60
CA ALA A 88 4.91 -5.68 21.31
C ALA A 88 6.02 -5.47 20.25
N LEU A 89 6.71 -4.33 20.29
CA LEU A 89 7.80 -4.00 19.36
C LEU A 89 9.11 -4.72 19.71
N ASP A 90 9.37 -4.97 20.99
CA ASP A 90 10.59 -5.63 21.46
C ASP A 90 10.54 -7.15 21.25
N HIS A 91 9.36 -7.77 21.28
CA HIS A 91 9.21 -9.21 21.08
C HIS A 91 9.78 -9.73 19.74
N PRO A 92 9.47 -9.16 18.56
CA PRO A 92 10.03 -9.66 17.30
C PRO A 92 11.55 -9.46 17.18
N ALA A 93 12.18 -8.59 17.98
CA ALA A 93 13.64 -8.42 18.01
C ALA A 93 14.38 -9.49 18.85
N SER A 94 13.63 -10.36 19.54
CA SER A 94 14.16 -11.39 20.45
C SER A 94 13.97 -12.83 19.95
N LEU A 95 13.39 -13.01 18.76
CA LEU A 95 13.21 -14.29 18.05
C LEU A 95 14.32 -14.50 17.01
#